data_AF-A0A436RTM6-F1
#
_entry.id   AF-A0A436RTM6-F1
#
_cell.length_a   1.000
_cell.length_b   1.000
_cell.length_c   1.000
_cell.angle_alpha   90.00
_cell.angle_beta   90.00
_cell.angle_gamma   90.00
#
_symmetry.space_group_name_H-M   'P 1'
#
loop_
_entity.id
_entity.type
_entity.pdbx_description
1 polymer ?
#
loop_
_entity_poly.entity_id
_entity_poly.type
_entity_poly.pdbx_seq_one_letter_code
_entity_poly.pdbx_strand_id
1 'polypeptide(L)'
;MPSLTFVLPHWLYWSSLVLFPLAAVFLVYRERSRPDAGRANLFLAYFFLITAGFLGMHRFYLKSRWGFLFIPFFIAVIWTSAQVRDEREAVSLSRSEAEHAERVLTHARADVASRKDGAADRLAKAEADAAAAHGNHTASLETLARSNSLARIAGILLGLVLVGDAFLMPGLVRRARRREARPDTPDLHPIVTDVPVTPIKRPLALFRPVDRLVRVTGELVAYWAVLAVIAYYYEVVARYVFNSPTNWVHESMFLMFGMQYMLAGAYAYRDETHVRVDIVYSHLSERGRAICDIITSAFFFLFTGTMLVTGWRFASDSMAVGERSFTEWGIQYWPVKLAIPIGAALLLLQGLSRLLRDIVTATKRFN
;
A
#
# COMPACT_ATOMS: atom_id res chain seq x y z
N MET A 1 15.57 0.51 -26.41
CA MET A 1 14.22 0.04 -26.05
C MET A 1 13.36 1.26 -25.80
N PRO A 2 12.12 1.36 -26.30
CA PRO A 2 11.26 2.51 -26.02
C PRO A 2 10.97 2.55 -24.52
N SER A 3 11.47 3.58 -23.82
CA SER A 3 11.06 3.87 -22.44
C SER A 3 9.66 4.47 -22.48
N LEU A 4 8.76 3.98 -21.62
CA LEU A 4 7.46 4.61 -21.43
C LEU A 4 7.68 5.86 -20.59
N THR A 5 7.92 7.00 -21.25
CA THR A 5 8.16 8.31 -20.60
C THR A 5 6.85 8.96 -20.10
N PHE A 6 5.90 8.16 -19.62
CA PHE A 6 4.63 8.69 -19.13
C PHE A 6 4.80 9.22 -17.69
N VAL A 7 4.84 10.54 -17.59
CA VAL A 7 4.73 11.26 -16.32
C VAL A 7 3.28 11.64 -16.10
N LEU A 8 2.70 11.25 -14.96
CA LEU A 8 1.31 11.56 -14.66
C LEU A 8 1.12 13.07 -14.53
N PRO A 9 0.30 13.71 -15.38
CA PRO A 9 0.00 15.13 -15.24
C PRO A 9 -0.68 15.41 -13.90
N HIS A 10 -0.31 16.52 -13.24
CA HIS A 10 -0.84 16.82 -11.89
C HIS A 10 -2.35 16.97 -11.88
N TRP A 11 -2.93 17.59 -12.92
CA TRP A 11 -4.38 17.74 -13.04
C TRP A 11 -5.09 16.39 -13.11
N LEU A 12 -4.47 15.38 -13.75
CA LEU A 12 -5.03 14.04 -13.87
C LEU A 12 -5.00 13.33 -12.51
N TYR A 13 -3.91 13.49 -11.75
CA TYR A 13 -3.84 13.01 -10.37
C TYR A 13 -4.96 13.62 -9.51
N TRP A 14 -5.07 14.94 -9.45
CA TRP A 14 -6.10 15.61 -8.63
C TRP A 14 -7.52 15.27 -9.08
N SER A 15 -7.76 15.19 -10.39
CA SER A 15 -9.05 14.78 -10.95
C SER A 15 -9.39 13.34 -10.58
N SER A 16 -8.40 12.43 -10.60
CA SER A 16 -8.62 11.03 -10.24
C SER A 16 -9.04 10.87 -8.78
N LEU A 17 -8.45 11.63 -7.85
CA LEU A 17 -8.84 11.60 -6.44
C LEU A 17 -10.28 12.06 -6.19
N VAL A 18 -10.82 12.93 -7.05
CA VAL A 18 -12.20 13.40 -6.94
C VAL A 18 -13.17 12.48 -7.68
N LEU A 19 -12.87 12.16 -8.94
CA LEU A 19 -13.79 11.46 -9.84
C LEU A 19 -13.87 9.96 -9.55
N PHE A 20 -12.75 9.32 -9.19
CA PHE A 20 -12.71 7.89 -8.97
C PHE A 20 -13.63 7.42 -7.83
N PRO A 21 -13.61 8.04 -6.62
CA PRO A 21 -14.56 7.69 -5.57
C PRO A 21 -16.02 7.83 -5.98
N LEU A 22 -16.37 8.88 -6.72
CA LEU A 22 -17.74 9.11 -7.18
C LEU A 22 -18.19 8.02 -8.15
N ALA A 23 -17.32 7.64 -9.09
CA ALA A 23 -17.56 6.54 -10.01
C ALA A 23 -17.68 5.20 -9.25
N ALA A 24 -16.79 4.94 -8.29
CA ALA A 24 -16.81 3.72 -7.48
C ALA A 24 -18.11 3.61 -6.65
N VAL A 25 -18.54 4.71 -6.02
CA VAL A 25 -19.81 4.80 -5.29
C VAL A 25 -20.98 4.48 -6.23
N PHE A 26 -21.03 5.09 -7.41
CA PHE A 26 -22.08 4.81 -8.40
C PHE A 26 -22.12 3.33 -8.81
N LEU A 27 -20.96 2.72 -9.07
CA LEU A 27 -20.87 1.30 -9.41
C LEU A 27 -21.34 0.39 -8.27
N VAL A 28 -20.94 0.69 -7.03
CA VAL A 28 -21.35 -0.08 -5.84
C VAL A 28 -22.86 0.03 -5.61
N TYR A 29 -23.43 1.22 -5.71
CA TYR A 29 -24.88 1.41 -5.59
C TYR A 29 -25.65 0.63 -6.65
N ARG A 30 -25.16 0.63 -7.89
CA ARG A 30 -25.77 -0.14 -8.99
C ARG A 30 -25.69 -1.65 -8.76
N GLU A 31 -24.60 -2.14 -8.17
CA GLU A 31 -24.39 -3.58 -7.97
C GLU A 31 -25.19 -4.12 -6.77
N ARG A 32 -25.39 -3.33 -5.69
CA ARG A 32 -26.20 -3.75 -4.52
C ARG A 32 -27.63 -4.14 -4.87
N SER A 33 -28.19 -3.59 -5.95
CA SER A 33 -29.55 -3.90 -6.40
C SER A 33 -29.64 -5.18 -7.26
N ARG A 34 -28.52 -5.84 -7.56
CA ARG A 34 -28.52 -7.06 -8.39
C ARG A 34 -28.83 -8.31 -7.54
N PRO A 35 -29.67 -9.24 -8.04
CA PRO A 35 -29.98 -10.48 -7.34
C PRO A 35 -28.76 -11.34 -7.00
N ASP A 36 -27.69 -11.21 -7.79
CA ASP A 36 -26.44 -11.96 -7.67
C ASP A 36 -25.33 -11.21 -6.90
N ALA A 37 -25.64 -10.08 -6.26
CA ALA A 37 -24.65 -9.29 -5.51
C ALA A 37 -23.97 -10.16 -4.42
N GLY A 38 -22.64 -10.18 -4.42
CA GLY A 38 -21.83 -10.96 -3.48
C GLY A 38 -21.53 -12.40 -3.89
N ARG A 39 -22.07 -12.89 -5.02
CA ARG A 39 -21.75 -14.23 -5.55
C ARG A 39 -20.46 -14.22 -6.37
N ALA A 40 -19.78 -15.37 -6.42
CA ALA A 40 -18.63 -15.56 -7.28
C ALA A 40 -18.94 -15.15 -8.74
N ASN A 41 -18.20 -14.23 -9.33
CA ASN A 41 -18.38 -13.80 -10.72
C ASN A 41 -17.10 -14.04 -11.54
N LEU A 42 -17.28 -14.21 -12.85
CA LEU A 42 -16.17 -14.59 -13.74
C LEU A 42 -15.17 -13.43 -13.91
N PHE A 43 -15.68 -12.20 -14.02
CA PHE A 43 -14.88 -11.01 -14.15
C PHE A 43 -13.88 -10.86 -13.00
N LEU A 44 -14.37 -10.93 -11.76
CA LEU A 44 -13.57 -10.76 -10.55
C LEU A 44 -12.61 -11.94 -10.34
N ALA A 45 -13.00 -13.16 -10.74
CA ALA A 45 -12.09 -14.30 -10.73
C ALA A 45 -10.89 -14.07 -11.66
N TYR A 46 -11.11 -13.62 -12.91
CA TYR A 46 -10.03 -13.28 -13.83
C TYR A 46 -9.23 -12.05 -13.38
N PHE A 47 -9.91 -11.05 -12.82
CA PHE A 47 -9.25 -9.88 -12.25
C PHE A 47 -8.27 -10.29 -11.15
N PHE A 48 -8.69 -11.15 -10.21
CA PHE A 48 -7.80 -11.68 -9.18
C PHE A 48 -6.70 -12.56 -9.75
N LEU A 49 -6.96 -13.33 -10.82
CA LEU A 49 -5.92 -14.14 -11.47
C LEU A 49 -4.81 -13.25 -12.04
N ILE A 50 -5.19 -12.17 -12.73
CA ILE A 50 -4.25 -11.25 -13.37
C ILE A 50 -3.50 -10.44 -12.31
N THR A 51 -4.20 -9.88 -11.34
CA THR A 51 -3.62 -8.91 -10.39
C THR A 51 -2.90 -9.56 -9.22
N ALA A 52 -3.35 -10.74 -8.77
CA ALA A 52 -2.87 -11.38 -7.56
C ALA A 52 -2.84 -12.91 -7.67
N GLY A 53 -2.85 -13.46 -8.89
CA GLY A 53 -2.90 -14.90 -9.10
C GLY A 53 -1.65 -15.60 -8.61
N PHE A 54 -0.50 -14.91 -8.58
CA PHE A 54 0.75 -15.43 -8.07
C PHE A 54 0.70 -15.78 -6.56
N LEU A 55 -0.20 -15.18 -5.78
CA LEU A 55 -0.51 -15.57 -4.40
C LEU A 55 -1.64 -16.62 -4.29
N GLY A 56 -2.27 -16.99 -5.40
CA GLY A 56 -3.45 -17.87 -5.41
C GLY A 56 -4.74 -17.16 -5.02
N MET A 57 -4.79 -15.83 -5.05
CA MET A 57 -5.96 -15.05 -4.61
C MET A 57 -7.24 -15.38 -5.39
N HIS A 58 -7.14 -15.72 -6.67
CA HIS A 58 -8.27 -16.19 -7.48
C HIS A 58 -8.85 -17.51 -6.96
N ARG A 59 -8.02 -18.41 -6.41
CA ARG A 59 -8.49 -19.65 -5.77
C ARG A 59 -9.11 -19.38 -4.40
N PHE A 60 -8.53 -18.49 -3.60
CA PHE A 60 -9.10 -18.10 -2.31
C PHE A 60 -10.43 -17.37 -2.46
N TYR A 61 -10.55 -16.48 -3.45
CA TYR A 61 -11.81 -15.84 -3.84
C TYR A 61 -12.91 -16.88 -4.12
N LEU A 62 -12.55 -17.97 -4.80
CA LEU A 62 -13.46 -19.09 -5.10
C LEU A 62 -13.57 -20.12 -3.95
N LYS A 63 -13.12 -19.77 -2.74
CA LYS A 63 -13.15 -20.61 -1.51
C LYS A 63 -12.49 -21.97 -1.71
N SER A 64 -11.40 -22.01 -2.49
CA SER A 64 -10.65 -23.23 -2.80
C SER A 64 -9.32 -23.28 -2.07
N ARG A 65 -9.07 -24.37 -1.32
CA ARG A 65 -7.80 -24.62 -0.62
C ARG A 65 -6.60 -24.75 -1.58
N TRP A 66 -6.83 -25.02 -2.85
CA TRP A 66 -5.77 -25.02 -3.87
C TRP A 66 -5.01 -23.69 -4.01
N GLY A 67 -5.54 -22.59 -3.45
CA GLY A 67 -4.77 -21.34 -3.35
C GLY A 67 -3.44 -21.50 -2.60
N PHE A 68 -3.35 -22.40 -1.62
CA PHE A 68 -2.12 -22.66 -0.89
C PHE A 68 -1.00 -23.22 -1.76
N LEU A 69 -1.31 -23.85 -2.90
CA LEU A 69 -0.30 -24.34 -3.85
C LEU A 69 0.56 -23.20 -4.41
N PHE A 70 0.01 -21.99 -4.53
CA PHE A 70 0.71 -20.84 -5.09
C PHE A 70 1.74 -20.24 -4.12
N ILE A 71 1.58 -20.45 -2.81
CA ILE A 71 2.46 -19.84 -1.80
C ILE A 71 3.90 -20.35 -1.94
N PRO A 72 4.19 -21.66 -2.04
CA PRO A 72 5.55 -22.14 -2.30
C PRO A 72 6.16 -21.60 -3.59
N PHE A 73 5.40 -21.52 -4.68
CA PHE A 73 5.89 -20.94 -5.95
C PHE A 73 6.21 -19.46 -5.79
N PHE A 74 5.35 -18.70 -5.10
CA PHE A 74 5.58 -17.29 -4.84
C PHE A 74 6.83 -17.06 -3.99
N ILE A 75 7.00 -17.84 -2.92
CA ILE A 75 8.20 -17.79 -2.07
C ILE A 75 9.45 -18.13 -2.88
N ALA A 76 9.40 -19.15 -3.74
CA ALA A 76 10.50 -19.50 -4.61
C ALA A 76 10.86 -18.36 -5.58
N VAL A 77 9.86 -17.70 -6.17
CA VAL A 77 10.08 -16.52 -7.04
C VAL A 77 10.72 -15.37 -6.27
N ILE A 78 10.24 -15.05 -5.05
CA ILE A 78 10.84 -14.00 -4.22
C ILE A 78 12.29 -14.36 -3.87
N TRP A 79 12.52 -15.58 -3.40
CA TRP A 79 13.84 -16.03 -2.95
C TRP A 79 14.85 -16.03 -4.10
N THR A 80 14.49 -16.59 -5.24
CA THR A 80 15.35 -16.56 -6.44
C THR A 80 15.58 -15.14 -6.96
N SER A 81 14.58 -14.26 -6.88
CA SER A 81 14.74 -12.84 -7.27
C SER A 81 15.67 -12.08 -6.32
N ALA A 82 15.58 -12.34 -5.01
CA ALA A 82 16.49 -11.80 -4.01
C ALA A 82 17.92 -12.27 -4.28
N GLN A 83 18.10 -13.57 -4.51
CA GLN A 83 19.41 -14.13 -4.83
C GLN A 83 20.00 -13.53 -6.12
N VAL A 84 19.21 -13.35 -7.18
CA VAL A 84 19.68 -12.67 -8.40
C VAL A 84 20.17 -11.26 -8.12
N ARG A 85 19.51 -10.51 -7.23
CA ARG A 85 19.96 -9.16 -6.85
C ARG A 85 21.31 -9.20 -6.13
N ASP A 86 21.44 -10.08 -5.15
CA ASP A 86 22.66 -10.18 -4.32
C ASP A 86 23.86 -10.66 -5.19
N GLU A 87 23.62 -11.59 -6.14
CA GLU A 87 24.64 -12.03 -7.10
C GLU A 87 25.03 -10.93 -8.12
N ARG A 88 24.09 -10.04 -8.49
CA ARG A 88 24.43 -8.87 -9.34
C ARG A 88 25.34 -7.89 -8.61
N GLU A 89 25.13 -7.72 -7.32
CA GLU A 89 26.01 -6.92 -6.48
C GLU A 89 27.40 -7.55 -6.37
N ALA A 90 27.49 -8.88 -6.16
CA ALA A 90 28.75 -9.61 -6.17
C ALA A 90 29.51 -9.51 -7.51
N VAL A 91 28.80 -9.57 -8.64
CA VAL A 91 29.39 -9.32 -9.97
C VAL A 91 29.90 -7.88 -10.09
N SER A 92 29.18 -6.90 -9.56
CA SER A 92 29.61 -5.50 -9.58
C SER A 92 30.88 -5.28 -8.74
N LEU A 93 30.95 -5.87 -7.55
CA LEU A 93 32.11 -5.79 -6.65
C LEU A 93 33.33 -6.48 -7.26
N SER A 94 33.20 -7.74 -7.67
CA SER A 94 34.29 -8.51 -8.29
C SER A 94 34.79 -7.88 -9.59
N ARG A 95 33.90 -7.24 -10.37
CA ARG A 95 34.29 -6.47 -11.55
C ARG A 95 35.16 -5.27 -11.16
N SER A 96 34.77 -4.51 -10.14
CA SER A 96 35.54 -3.36 -9.65
C SER A 96 36.93 -3.79 -9.13
N GLU A 97 37.01 -4.92 -8.45
CA GLU A 97 38.27 -5.52 -7.98
C GLU A 97 39.17 -5.93 -9.15
N ALA A 98 38.63 -6.63 -10.15
CA ALA A 98 39.36 -7.02 -11.35
C ALA A 98 39.88 -5.79 -12.12
N GLU A 99 39.04 -4.78 -12.32
CA GLU A 99 39.45 -3.51 -12.96
C GLU A 99 40.52 -2.77 -12.14
N HIS A 100 40.47 -2.82 -10.81
CA HIS A 100 41.51 -2.24 -9.96
C HIS A 100 42.83 -3.01 -10.06
N ALA A 101 42.79 -4.35 -9.98
CA ALA A 101 43.97 -5.19 -10.11
C ALA A 101 44.65 -5.03 -11.49
N GLU A 102 43.86 -4.88 -12.56
CA GLU A 102 44.39 -4.64 -13.91
C GLU A 102 45.10 -3.27 -14.02
N ARG A 103 44.59 -2.24 -13.34
CA ARG A 103 45.28 -0.94 -13.24
C ARG A 103 46.61 -1.07 -12.51
N VAL A 104 46.64 -1.79 -11.39
CA VAL A 104 47.89 -2.04 -10.62
C VAL A 104 48.89 -2.82 -11.47
N LEU A 105 48.45 -3.84 -12.20
CA LEU A 105 49.28 -4.60 -13.13
C LEU A 105 49.86 -3.72 -14.24
N THR A 106 49.05 -2.83 -14.80
CA THR A 106 49.50 -1.86 -15.83
C THR A 106 50.59 -0.94 -15.29
N HIS A 107 50.44 -0.43 -14.06
CA HIS A 107 51.47 0.38 -13.41
C HIS A 107 52.74 -0.42 -13.09
N ALA A 108 52.60 -1.66 -12.59
CA ALA A 108 53.74 -2.52 -12.29
C ALA A 108 54.54 -2.89 -13.56
N ARG A 109 53.86 -3.13 -14.69
CA ARG A 109 54.50 -3.33 -16.01
C ARG A 109 55.30 -2.10 -16.45
N ALA A 110 54.78 -0.89 -16.23
CA ALA A 110 55.48 0.36 -16.52
C ALA A 110 56.69 0.59 -15.60
N ASP A 111 56.60 0.20 -14.32
CA ASP A 111 57.72 0.26 -13.37
C ASP A 111 58.88 -0.67 -13.76
N VAL A 112 58.58 -1.85 -14.31
CA VAL A 112 59.60 -2.76 -14.86
C VAL A 112 60.24 -2.15 -16.11
N ALA A 113 59.45 -1.54 -17.01
CA ALA A 113 59.96 -0.88 -18.20
C ALA A 113 60.90 0.31 -17.87
N SER A 114 60.68 0.98 -16.74
CA SER A 114 61.50 2.09 -16.24
C SER A 114 62.67 1.67 -15.33
N ARG A 115 62.93 0.36 -15.18
CA ARG A 115 64.03 -0.23 -14.38
C ARG A 115 64.08 0.25 -12.92
N LYS A 116 62.92 0.43 -12.28
CA LYS A 116 62.86 0.77 -10.84
C LYS A 116 63.25 -0.43 -9.96
N ASP A 117 63.91 -0.17 -8.84
CA ASP A 117 64.27 -1.20 -7.87
C ASP A 117 63.03 -1.91 -7.29
N GLY A 118 63.11 -3.24 -7.17
CA GLY A 118 62.01 -4.09 -6.69
C GLY A 118 60.80 -4.21 -7.64
N ALA A 119 60.91 -3.75 -8.89
CA ALA A 119 59.80 -3.78 -9.84
C ALA A 119 59.39 -5.20 -10.30
N ALA A 120 60.33 -6.15 -10.34
CA ALA A 120 60.05 -7.54 -10.74
C ALA A 120 59.13 -8.25 -9.74
N ASP A 121 59.37 -8.11 -8.43
CA ASP A 121 58.54 -8.70 -7.39
C ASP A 121 57.16 -8.05 -7.33
N ARG A 122 57.09 -6.73 -7.53
CA ARG A 122 55.81 -6.00 -7.65
C ARG A 122 55.00 -6.45 -8.86
N LEU A 123 55.66 -6.73 -9.99
CA LEU A 123 55.01 -7.27 -11.19
C LEU A 123 54.47 -8.68 -10.93
N ALA A 124 55.28 -9.59 -10.39
CA ALA A 124 54.85 -10.96 -10.10
C ALA A 124 53.65 -10.98 -9.14
N LYS A 125 53.66 -10.12 -8.11
CA LYS A 125 52.52 -9.97 -7.20
C LYS A 125 51.29 -9.41 -7.93
N ALA A 126 51.44 -8.35 -8.72
CA ALA A 126 50.33 -7.75 -9.46
C ALA A 126 49.72 -8.70 -10.50
N GLU A 127 50.53 -9.56 -11.12
CA GLU A 127 50.05 -10.62 -12.04
C GLU A 127 49.24 -11.68 -11.29
N ALA A 128 49.72 -12.14 -10.13
CA ALA A 128 48.99 -13.09 -9.29
C ALA A 128 47.66 -12.49 -8.78
N ASP A 129 47.69 -11.24 -8.29
CA ASP A 129 46.52 -10.52 -7.79
C ASP A 129 45.50 -10.28 -8.91
N ALA A 130 45.95 -9.91 -10.12
CA ALA A 130 45.08 -9.74 -11.29
C ALA A 130 44.45 -11.06 -11.75
N ALA A 131 45.23 -12.15 -11.79
CA ALA A 131 44.71 -13.47 -12.14
C ALA A 131 43.67 -13.97 -11.13
N ALA A 132 43.91 -13.77 -9.84
CA ALA A 132 42.96 -14.10 -8.77
C ALA A 132 41.67 -13.28 -8.86
N ALA A 133 41.78 -11.96 -9.08
CA ALA A 133 40.62 -11.07 -9.22
C ALA A 133 39.77 -11.41 -10.46
N HIS A 134 40.41 -11.73 -11.59
CA HIS A 134 39.70 -12.22 -12.79
C HIS A 134 39.01 -13.56 -12.54
N GLY A 135 39.65 -14.49 -11.84
CA GLY A 135 39.05 -15.77 -11.44
C GLY A 135 37.82 -15.60 -10.53
N ASN A 136 37.86 -14.67 -9.59
CA ASN A 136 36.72 -14.34 -8.74
C ASN A 136 35.56 -13.71 -9.53
N HIS A 137 35.89 -12.87 -10.52
CA HIS A 137 34.89 -12.26 -11.39
C HIS A 137 34.19 -13.29 -12.29
N THR A 138 34.94 -14.21 -12.92
CA THR A 138 34.34 -15.29 -13.73
C THR A 138 33.47 -16.21 -12.88
N ALA A 139 33.90 -16.58 -11.68
CA ALA A 139 33.10 -17.37 -10.75
C ALA A 139 31.78 -16.66 -10.39
N SER A 140 31.82 -15.34 -10.16
CA SER A 140 30.64 -14.53 -9.85
C SER A 140 29.68 -14.42 -11.04
N LEU A 141 30.17 -14.43 -12.28
CA LEU A 141 29.33 -14.50 -13.48
C LEU A 141 28.61 -15.86 -13.59
N GLU A 142 29.29 -16.95 -13.25
CA GLU A 142 28.70 -18.30 -13.26
C GLU A 142 27.63 -18.49 -12.18
N THR A 143 27.84 -17.95 -10.97
CA THR A 143 26.82 -17.95 -9.90
C THR A 143 25.59 -17.13 -10.33
N LEU A 144 25.80 -15.93 -10.89
CA LEU A 144 24.71 -15.11 -11.41
C LEU A 144 23.94 -15.81 -12.54
N ALA A 145 24.61 -16.50 -13.47
CA ALA A 145 23.97 -17.24 -14.54
C ALA A 145 23.08 -18.39 -14.02
N ARG A 146 23.55 -19.10 -12.98
CA ARG A 146 22.76 -20.13 -12.29
C ARG A 146 21.54 -19.54 -11.60
N SER A 147 21.70 -18.46 -10.83
CA SER A 147 20.61 -17.77 -10.15
C SER A 147 19.55 -17.24 -11.12
N ASN A 148 19.98 -16.64 -12.25
CA ASN A 148 19.06 -16.22 -13.31
C ASN A 148 18.27 -17.40 -13.92
N SER A 149 18.94 -18.55 -14.11
CA SER A 149 18.28 -19.75 -14.64
C SER A 149 17.23 -20.29 -13.67
N LEU A 150 17.54 -20.34 -12.36
CA LEU A 150 16.60 -20.73 -11.31
C LEU A 150 15.40 -19.79 -11.23
N ALA A 151 15.63 -18.47 -11.24
CA ALA A 151 14.56 -17.47 -11.24
C ALA A 151 13.64 -17.61 -12.46
N ARG A 152 14.23 -17.85 -13.65
CA ARG A 152 13.47 -18.09 -14.88
C ARG A 152 12.62 -19.35 -14.79
N ILE A 153 13.15 -20.46 -14.27
CA ILE A 153 12.41 -21.71 -14.10
C ILE A 153 11.24 -21.50 -13.13
N ALA A 154 11.48 -20.88 -11.97
CA ALA A 154 10.44 -20.58 -10.99
C ALA A 154 9.32 -19.72 -11.59
N GLY A 155 9.68 -18.68 -12.36
CA GLY A 155 8.72 -17.82 -13.07
C GLY A 155 7.92 -18.57 -14.14
N ILE A 156 8.55 -19.44 -14.94
CA ILE A 156 7.86 -20.24 -15.96
C ILE A 156 6.88 -21.22 -15.30
N LEU A 157 7.29 -21.92 -14.25
CA LEU A 157 6.42 -22.86 -13.54
C LEU A 157 5.18 -22.17 -12.98
N LEU A 158 5.36 -21.02 -12.34
CA LEU A 158 4.25 -20.20 -11.86
C LEU A 158 3.34 -19.74 -13.00
N GLY A 159 3.93 -19.27 -14.11
CA GLY A 159 3.20 -18.88 -15.32
C GLY A 159 2.34 -20.01 -15.90
N LEU A 160 2.88 -21.23 -15.99
CA LEU A 160 2.15 -22.40 -16.46
C LEU A 160 0.96 -22.74 -15.55
N VAL A 161 1.14 -22.65 -14.23
CA VAL A 161 0.05 -22.88 -13.26
C VAL A 161 -1.05 -21.81 -13.42
N LEU A 162 -0.67 -20.54 -13.61
CA LEU A 162 -1.61 -19.44 -13.83
C LEU A 162 -2.40 -19.59 -15.13
N VAL A 163 -1.74 -19.98 -16.21
CA VAL A 163 -2.38 -20.25 -17.51
C VAL A 163 -3.35 -21.43 -17.38
N GLY A 164 -2.94 -22.51 -16.72
CA GLY A 164 -3.82 -23.65 -16.43
C GLY A 164 -5.07 -23.22 -15.66
N ASP A 165 -4.91 -22.38 -14.64
CA ASP A 165 -6.03 -21.82 -13.88
C ASP A 165 -6.93 -20.90 -14.70
N ALA A 166 -6.36 -20.12 -15.64
CA ALA A 166 -7.12 -19.27 -16.55
C ALA A 166 -8.13 -20.08 -17.38
N PHE A 167 -7.73 -21.26 -17.87
CA PHE A 167 -8.60 -22.17 -18.62
C PHE A 167 -9.65 -22.85 -17.74
N LEU A 168 -9.30 -23.20 -16.50
CA LEU A 168 -10.22 -23.85 -15.56
C LEU A 168 -11.25 -22.88 -14.96
N MET A 169 -10.99 -21.57 -15.02
CA MET A 169 -11.74 -20.53 -14.32
C MET A 169 -13.25 -20.56 -14.54
N PRO A 170 -13.78 -20.70 -15.78
CA PRO A 170 -15.23 -20.74 -16.00
C PRO A 170 -15.90 -21.91 -15.28
N GLY A 171 -15.24 -23.07 -15.23
CA GLY A 171 -15.72 -24.24 -14.50
C GLY A 171 -15.67 -24.05 -12.98
N LEU A 172 -14.60 -23.44 -12.47
CA LEU A 172 -14.44 -23.16 -11.04
C LEU A 172 -15.47 -22.16 -10.54
N VAL A 173 -15.73 -21.09 -11.29
CA VAL A 173 -16.77 -20.10 -10.96
C VAL A 173 -18.16 -20.73 -10.95
N ARG A 174 -18.48 -21.57 -11.95
CA ARG A 174 -19.75 -22.32 -11.98
C ARG A 174 -19.90 -23.23 -10.76
N ARG A 175 -18.84 -23.92 -10.35
CA ARG A 175 -18.84 -24.76 -9.13
C ARG A 175 -19.00 -23.93 -7.85
N ALA A 176 -18.30 -22.81 -7.74
CA ALA A 176 -18.41 -21.89 -6.60
C ALA A 176 -19.85 -21.33 -6.49
N ARG A 177 -20.45 -20.89 -7.60
CA ARG A 177 -21.84 -20.41 -7.63
C ARG A 177 -22.87 -21.45 -7.20
N ARG A 178 -22.62 -22.74 -7.47
CA ARG A 178 -23.46 -23.86 -7.03
C ARG A 178 -23.34 -24.09 -5.52
N ARG A 179 -22.15 -23.91 -4.94
CA ARG A 179 -21.94 -23.98 -3.49
C ARG A 179 -22.56 -22.79 -2.76
N GLU A 180 -22.56 -21.64 -3.41
CA GLU A 180 -23.23 -20.41 -2.96
C GLU A 180 -24.69 -20.34 -3.39
N ALA A 181 -25.33 -21.47 -3.74
CA ALA A 181 -26.77 -21.50 -3.95
C ALA A 181 -27.46 -21.04 -2.66
N ARG A 182 -28.42 -20.11 -2.80
CA ARG A 182 -29.14 -19.53 -1.66
C ARG A 182 -29.67 -20.66 -0.78
N PRO A 183 -29.41 -20.64 0.54
CA PRO A 183 -30.33 -21.29 1.45
C PRO A 183 -31.71 -20.67 1.21
N ASP A 184 -32.73 -21.51 1.01
CA ASP A 184 -34.13 -21.06 0.90
C ASP A 184 -34.69 -20.52 2.23
N THR A 185 -33.85 -20.38 3.26
CA THR A 185 -34.22 -19.81 4.57
C THR A 185 -33.37 -18.57 4.90
N PRO A 186 -33.99 -17.48 5.37
CA PRO A 186 -33.30 -16.32 5.92
C PRO A 186 -32.79 -16.62 7.34
N ASP A 187 -32.13 -17.76 7.55
CA ASP A 187 -31.39 -18.01 8.79
C ASP A 187 -30.02 -17.37 8.64
N LEU A 188 -30.02 -16.04 8.72
CA LEU A 188 -28.85 -15.29 9.14
C LEU A 188 -28.53 -15.78 10.55
N HIS A 189 -27.69 -16.82 10.66
CA HIS A 189 -26.99 -17.04 11.92
C HIS A 189 -26.38 -15.69 12.29
N PRO A 190 -26.69 -15.14 13.48
CA PRO A 190 -26.07 -13.91 13.91
C PRO A 190 -24.57 -14.15 13.76
N ILE A 191 -23.90 -13.28 13.01
CA ILE A 191 -22.44 -13.31 12.95
C ILE A 191 -22.02 -13.16 14.41
N VAL A 192 -21.61 -14.26 15.04
CA VAL A 192 -21.03 -14.23 16.37
C VAL A 192 -19.68 -13.58 16.15
N THR A 193 -19.67 -12.25 16.14
CA THR A 193 -18.45 -11.52 16.39
C THR A 193 -18.23 -11.62 17.88
N ASP A 194 -17.13 -12.26 18.29
CA ASP A 194 -16.67 -12.25 19.68
C ASP A 194 -16.39 -10.81 20.18
N VAL A 195 -16.39 -9.84 19.26
CA VAL A 195 -16.45 -8.42 19.53
C VAL A 195 -17.92 -8.03 19.80
N PRO A 196 -18.28 -7.60 21.02
CA PRO A 196 -19.56 -6.95 21.22
C PRO A 196 -19.64 -5.76 20.26
N VAL A 197 -20.57 -5.81 19.30
CA VAL A 197 -20.88 -4.64 18.47
C VAL A 197 -21.40 -3.59 19.42
N THR A 198 -20.54 -2.65 19.83
CA THR A 198 -20.99 -1.47 20.56
C THR A 198 -22.02 -0.80 19.67
N PRO A 199 -23.30 -0.71 20.08
CA PRO A 199 -24.31 -0.14 19.23
C PRO A 199 -23.91 1.30 18.93
N ILE A 200 -23.73 1.62 17.64
CA ILE A 200 -23.38 2.97 17.20
C ILE A 200 -24.43 3.91 17.80
N LYS A 201 -24.02 4.68 18.81
CA LYS A 201 -24.91 5.59 19.51
C LYS A 201 -25.48 6.56 18.47
N ARG A 202 -26.81 6.70 18.41
CA ARG A 202 -27.47 7.56 17.41
C ARG A 202 -27.10 9.03 17.63
N PRO A 203 -26.83 9.82 16.57
CA PRO A 203 -26.65 11.26 16.72
C PRO A 203 -27.91 11.97 17.19
N LEU A 204 -27.69 13.04 17.94
CA LEU A 204 -28.70 14.06 18.18
C LEU A 204 -29.21 14.59 16.82
N ALA A 205 -30.50 14.90 16.73
CA ALA A 205 -31.12 15.29 15.46
C ALA A 205 -30.38 16.45 14.76
N LEU A 206 -29.88 17.41 15.56
CA LEU A 206 -29.09 18.56 15.10
C LEU A 206 -27.80 18.17 14.36
N PHE A 207 -27.17 17.05 14.73
CA PHE A 207 -25.88 16.61 14.17
C PHE A 207 -26.01 15.56 13.07
N ARG A 208 -27.23 15.18 12.68
CA ARG A 208 -27.44 14.28 11.53
C ARG A 208 -26.73 14.74 10.24
N PRO A 209 -26.67 16.04 9.90
CA PRO A 209 -25.93 16.51 8.73
C PRO A 209 -24.41 16.28 8.88
N VAL A 210 -23.87 16.54 10.08
CA VAL A 210 -22.44 16.34 10.39
C VAL A 210 -22.07 14.87 10.28
N ASP A 211 -22.83 13.99 10.93
CA ASP A 211 -22.62 12.55 10.87
C ASP A 211 -22.70 12.02 9.42
N ARG A 212 -23.61 12.57 8.60
CA ARG A 212 -23.72 12.25 7.17
C ARG A 212 -22.51 12.74 6.38
N LEU A 213 -22.06 13.97 6.61
CA LEU A 213 -20.88 14.53 5.97
C LEU A 213 -19.64 13.67 6.28
N VAL A 214 -19.41 13.38 7.55
CA VAL A 214 -18.32 12.50 8.00
C VAL A 214 -18.41 11.12 7.37
N ARG A 215 -19.62 10.54 7.26
CA ARG A 215 -19.84 9.26 6.58
C ARG A 215 -19.38 9.31 5.13
N VAL A 216 -19.91 10.26 4.39
CA VAL A 216 -19.70 10.37 2.95
C VAL A 216 -18.22 10.63 2.68
N THR A 217 -17.58 11.52 3.45
CA THR A 217 -16.15 11.78 3.30
C THR A 217 -15.31 10.52 3.55
N GLY A 218 -15.56 9.80 4.64
CA GLY A 218 -14.82 8.56 4.94
C GLY A 218 -15.05 7.46 3.90
N GLU A 219 -16.28 7.26 3.45
CA GLU A 219 -16.61 6.31 2.39
C GLU A 219 -15.94 6.67 1.06
N LEU A 220 -15.95 7.95 0.67
CA LEU A 220 -15.30 8.41 -0.57
C LEU A 220 -13.79 8.16 -0.53
N VAL A 221 -13.14 8.59 0.57
CA VAL A 221 -11.71 8.45 0.75
C VAL A 221 -11.28 6.98 0.87
N ALA A 222 -12.14 6.09 1.38
CA ALA A 222 -11.85 4.65 1.41
C ALA A 222 -11.60 4.06 0.01
N TYR A 223 -12.26 4.59 -1.03
CA TYR A 223 -12.04 4.15 -2.40
C TYR A 223 -10.67 4.55 -2.97
N TRP A 224 -9.96 5.52 -2.37
CA TRP A 224 -8.58 5.84 -2.77
C TRP A 224 -7.63 4.66 -2.61
N ALA A 225 -7.88 3.75 -1.65
CA ALA A 225 -7.08 2.54 -1.50
C ALA A 225 -7.09 1.66 -2.77
N VAL A 226 -8.19 1.66 -3.54
CA VAL A 226 -8.28 0.93 -4.82
C VAL A 226 -7.39 1.60 -5.87
N LEU A 227 -7.31 2.93 -5.90
CA LEU A 227 -6.41 3.65 -6.78
C LEU A 227 -4.94 3.28 -6.49
N ALA A 228 -4.57 3.14 -5.22
CA ALA A 228 -3.24 2.66 -4.84
C ALA A 228 -2.91 1.27 -5.37
N VAL A 229 -3.85 0.32 -5.28
CA VAL A 229 -3.65 -1.02 -5.84
C VAL A 229 -3.39 -0.95 -7.34
N ILE A 230 -4.19 -0.16 -8.08
CA ILE A 230 -4.03 0.01 -9.53
C ILE A 230 -2.69 0.68 -9.87
N ALA A 231 -2.33 1.75 -9.18
CA ALA A 231 -1.10 2.51 -9.43
C ALA A 231 0.15 1.67 -9.12
N TYR A 232 0.19 0.98 -7.98
CA TYR A 232 1.33 0.11 -7.65
C TYR A 232 1.42 -1.11 -8.56
N TYR A 233 0.29 -1.68 -8.98
CA TYR A 233 0.29 -2.74 -9.99
C TYR A 233 0.91 -2.23 -11.30
N TYR A 234 0.52 -1.04 -11.75
CA TYR A 234 1.13 -0.39 -12.91
C TYR A 234 2.64 -0.17 -12.73
N GLU A 235 3.10 0.34 -11.58
CA GLU A 235 4.53 0.53 -11.30
C GLU A 235 5.32 -0.77 -11.38
N VAL A 236 4.80 -1.86 -10.80
CA VAL A 236 5.43 -3.18 -10.85
C VAL A 236 5.56 -3.65 -12.30
N VAL A 237 4.50 -3.54 -13.10
CA VAL A 237 4.53 -3.91 -14.53
C VAL A 237 5.50 -3.02 -15.30
N ALA A 238 5.42 -1.70 -15.14
CA ALA A 238 6.30 -0.73 -15.81
C ALA A 238 7.78 -1.00 -15.52
N ARG A 239 8.11 -1.25 -14.24
CA ARG A 239 9.48 -1.52 -13.79
C ARG A 239 10.01 -2.85 -14.27
N TYR A 240 9.27 -3.94 -14.12
CA TYR A 240 9.83 -5.28 -14.34
C TYR A 240 9.58 -5.83 -15.75
N VAL A 241 8.51 -5.41 -16.42
CA VAL A 241 8.21 -5.86 -17.79
C VAL A 241 8.80 -4.91 -18.81
N PHE A 242 8.65 -3.60 -18.60
CA PHE A 242 9.08 -2.58 -19.56
C PHE A 242 10.43 -1.93 -19.20
N ASN A 243 11.05 -2.31 -18.08
CA ASN A 243 12.30 -1.71 -17.59
C ASN A 243 12.22 -0.17 -17.53
N SER A 244 11.06 0.35 -17.16
CA SER A 244 10.71 1.78 -17.21
C SER A 244 9.99 2.17 -15.92
N PRO A 245 10.72 2.32 -14.79
CA PRO A 245 10.12 2.74 -13.52
C PRO A 245 9.50 4.14 -13.63
N THR A 246 8.44 4.40 -12.88
CA THR A 246 7.80 5.72 -12.88
C THR A 246 8.41 6.62 -11.81
N ASN A 247 8.44 7.92 -12.08
CA ASN A 247 8.87 8.93 -11.11
C ASN A 247 7.74 9.41 -10.18
N TRP A 248 6.47 9.05 -10.46
CA TRP A 248 5.30 9.63 -9.81
C TRP A 248 4.49 8.66 -8.94
N VAL A 249 4.51 7.34 -9.20
CA VAL A 249 3.60 6.40 -8.50
C VAL A 249 3.87 6.38 -7.00
N HIS A 250 5.14 6.24 -6.59
CA HIS A 250 5.47 6.13 -5.17
C HIS A 250 5.03 7.38 -4.38
N GLU A 251 5.40 8.56 -4.87
CA GLU A 251 5.08 9.82 -4.22
C GLU A 251 3.58 10.12 -4.22
N SER A 252 2.91 9.94 -5.36
CA SER A 252 1.46 10.16 -5.45
C SER A 252 0.68 9.30 -4.45
N MET A 253 1.03 8.01 -4.31
CA MET A 253 0.37 7.12 -3.36
C MET A 253 0.72 7.47 -1.91
N PHE A 254 1.97 7.82 -1.63
CA PHE A 254 2.38 8.30 -0.31
C PHE A 254 1.58 9.52 0.14
N LEU A 255 1.49 10.55 -0.71
CA LEU A 255 0.73 11.77 -0.42
C LEU A 255 -0.77 11.50 -0.30
N MET A 256 -1.33 10.67 -1.18
CA MET A 256 -2.73 10.25 -1.14
C MET A 256 -3.08 9.56 0.19
N PHE A 257 -2.24 8.63 0.66
CA PHE A 257 -2.48 7.96 1.94
C PHE A 257 -2.39 8.93 3.14
N GLY A 258 -1.49 9.92 3.08
CA GLY A 258 -1.43 10.99 4.08
C GLY A 258 -2.73 11.79 4.17
N MET A 259 -3.26 12.21 3.02
CA MET A 259 -4.58 12.88 2.96
C MET A 259 -5.69 11.95 3.45
N GLN A 260 -5.67 10.68 3.03
CA GLN A 260 -6.67 9.70 3.44
C GLN A 260 -6.72 9.51 4.96
N TYR A 261 -5.56 9.43 5.61
CA TYR A 261 -5.48 9.30 7.06
C TYR A 261 -6.10 10.51 7.79
N MET A 262 -5.81 11.74 7.31
CA MET A 262 -6.39 12.95 7.87
C MET A 262 -7.91 13.01 7.71
N LEU A 263 -8.43 12.67 6.53
CA LEU A 263 -9.85 12.77 6.22
C LEU A 263 -10.68 11.62 6.86
N ALA A 264 -10.09 10.43 7.00
CA ALA A 264 -10.74 9.27 7.62
C ALA A 264 -10.78 9.33 9.15
N GLY A 265 -9.96 10.18 9.79
CA GLY A 265 -9.89 10.28 11.25
C GLY A 265 -11.25 10.56 11.92
N ALA A 266 -12.03 11.48 11.36
CA ALA A 266 -13.37 11.79 11.86
C ALA A 266 -14.36 10.62 11.69
N TYR A 267 -14.22 9.85 10.61
CA TYR A 267 -15.03 8.65 10.37
C TYR A 267 -14.73 7.58 11.43
N ALA A 268 -13.45 7.30 11.68
CA ALA A 268 -13.03 6.35 12.72
C ALA A 268 -13.45 6.80 14.12
N TYR A 269 -13.40 8.12 14.40
CA TYR A 269 -13.84 8.68 15.67
C TYR A 269 -15.37 8.56 15.87
N ARG A 270 -16.15 8.75 14.80
CA ARG A 270 -17.62 8.58 14.83
C ARG A 270 -18.02 7.14 15.15
N ASP A 271 -17.37 6.18 14.49
CA ASP A 271 -17.71 4.75 14.61
C ASP A 271 -17.03 4.07 15.82
N GLU A 272 -16.37 4.85 16.68
CA GLU A 272 -15.64 4.37 17.87
C GLU A 272 -14.54 3.34 17.54
N THR A 273 -14.04 3.34 16.30
CA THR A 273 -12.95 2.47 15.84
C THR A 273 -11.57 3.12 15.98
N HIS A 274 -11.52 4.36 16.49
CA HIS A 274 -10.26 4.99 16.83
C HIS A 274 -9.66 4.25 18.03
N VAL A 275 -8.38 3.85 17.92
CA VAL A 275 -7.69 3.14 18.99
C VAL A 275 -7.72 3.97 20.27
N ARG A 276 -8.25 3.38 21.35
CA ARG A 276 -8.34 3.96 22.70
C ARG A 276 -7.94 2.89 23.73
N VAL A 277 -7.39 3.34 24.86
CA VAL A 277 -6.99 2.45 25.96
C VAL A 277 -8.07 2.51 27.04
N ASP A 278 -8.84 1.42 27.21
CA ASP A 278 -10.10 1.43 27.98
C ASP A 278 -10.05 0.65 29.31
N ILE A 279 -8.88 0.58 29.96
CA ILE A 279 -8.72 -0.20 31.20
C ILE A 279 -9.64 0.32 32.30
N VAL A 280 -9.63 1.62 32.57
CA VAL A 280 -10.50 2.23 33.60
C VAL A 280 -11.90 2.52 33.04
N TYR A 281 -11.99 2.92 31.77
CA TYR A 281 -13.24 3.30 31.11
C TYR A 281 -14.29 2.18 31.09
N SER A 282 -13.85 0.93 30.91
CA SER A 282 -14.72 -0.25 30.87
C SER A 282 -15.41 -0.57 32.20
N HIS A 283 -14.83 -0.15 33.32
CA HIS A 283 -15.37 -0.40 34.67
C HIS A 283 -16.34 0.71 35.14
N LEU A 284 -16.48 1.80 34.38
CA LEU A 284 -17.33 2.93 34.74
C LEU A 284 -18.79 2.69 34.33
N SER A 285 -19.71 3.18 35.17
CA SER A 285 -21.13 3.29 34.82
C SER A 285 -21.33 4.17 33.59
N GLU A 286 -22.50 4.11 32.94
CA GLU A 286 -22.80 4.93 31.75
C GLU A 286 -22.58 6.44 32.01
N ARG A 287 -22.96 6.91 33.21
CA ARG A 287 -22.68 8.29 33.64
C ARG A 287 -21.19 8.55 33.87
N GLY A 288 -20.48 7.61 34.51
CA GLY A 288 -19.03 7.73 34.74
C GLY A 288 -18.25 7.83 33.42
N ARG A 289 -18.63 7.02 32.42
CA ARG A 289 -18.09 7.07 31.06
C ARG A 289 -18.36 8.42 30.40
N ALA A 290 -19.60 8.93 30.48
CA ALA A 290 -19.96 10.23 29.92
C ALA A 290 -19.18 11.39 30.57
N ILE A 291 -19.01 11.38 31.90
CA ILE A 291 -18.21 12.40 32.61
C ILE A 291 -16.73 12.33 32.20
N CYS A 292 -16.18 11.11 32.10
CA CYS A 292 -14.81 10.90 31.64
C CYS A 292 -14.61 11.42 30.21
N ASP A 293 -15.55 11.11 29.30
CA ASP A 293 -15.54 11.60 27.92
C ASP A 293 -15.67 13.14 27.85
N ILE A 294 -16.48 13.76 28.71
CA ILE A 294 -16.58 15.24 28.82
C ILE A 294 -15.24 15.84 29.26
N ILE A 295 -14.61 15.31 30.31
CA ILE A 295 -13.33 15.83 30.81
C ILE A 295 -12.24 15.68 29.76
N THR A 296 -12.13 14.49 29.16
CA THR A 296 -11.12 14.21 28.12
C THR A 296 -11.37 14.99 26.83
N SER A 297 -12.62 15.38 26.55
CA SER A 297 -12.95 16.21 25.40
C SER A 297 -12.21 17.55 25.39
N ALA A 298 -11.90 18.14 26.55
CA ALA A 298 -11.16 19.40 26.62
C ALA A 298 -9.77 19.27 25.97
N PHE A 299 -9.05 18.18 26.24
CA PHE A 299 -7.76 17.88 25.61
C PHE A 299 -7.92 17.57 24.13
N PHE A 300 -8.99 16.86 23.76
CA PHE A 300 -9.31 16.59 22.36
C PHE A 300 -9.54 17.90 21.58
N PHE A 301 -10.34 18.84 22.10
CA PHE A 301 -10.60 20.13 21.46
C PHE A 301 -9.36 21.03 21.42
N LEU A 302 -8.53 21.00 22.45
CA LEU A 302 -7.24 21.70 22.43
C LEU A 302 -6.35 21.17 21.30
N PHE A 303 -6.14 19.85 21.25
CA PHE A 303 -5.31 19.21 20.22
C PHE A 303 -5.85 19.47 18.80
N THR A 304 -7.13 19.16 18.57
CA THR A 304 -7.74 19.29 17.23
C THR A 304 -7.91 20.75 16.81
N GLY A 305 -8.15 21.67 17.75
CA GLY A 305 -8.17 23.11 17.52
C GLY A 305 -6.79 23.66 17.13
N THR A 306 -5.74 23.27 17.85
CA THR A 306 -4.35 23.62 17.47
C THR A 306 -4.02 23.04 16.09
N MET A 307 -4.36 21.78 15.83
CA MET A 307 -4.14 21.12 14.53
C MET A 307 -4.86 21.84 13.38
N LEU A 308 -6.07 22.34 13.61
CA LEU A 308 -6.80 23.15 12.62
C LEU A 308 -6.05 24.45 12.29
N VAL A 309 -5.64 25.20 13.31
CA VAL A 309 -4.97 26.50 13.13
C VAL A 309 -3.58 26.33 12.52
N THR A 310 -2.76 25.42 13.04
CA THR A 310 -1.41 25.18 12.53
C THR A 310 -1.45 24.51 11.15
N GLY A 311 -2.38 23.59 10.93
CA GLY A 311 -2.61 22.98 9.62
C GLY A 311 -3.04 23.99 8.57
N TRP A 312 -3.88 24.96 8.93
CA TRP A 312 -4.25 26.06 8.04
C TRP A 312 -3.05 26.93 7.67
N ARG A 313 -2.25 27.36 8.66
CA ARG A 313 -1.01 28.14 8.41
C ARG A 313 -0.04 27.37 7.51
N PHE A 314 0.15 26.09 7.80
CA PHE A 314 1.04 25.23 7.01
C PHE A 314 0.58 25.09 5.55
N ALA A 315 -0.74 25.01 5.31
CA ALA A 315 -1.30 25.01 3.97
C ALA A 315 -1.20 26.38 3.27
N SER A 316 -1.47 27.48 3.99
CA SER A 316 -1.41 28.84 3.43
C SER A 316 0.02 29.23 3.04
N ASP A 317 1.00 28.89 3.87
CA ASP A 317 2.42 29.19 3.60
C ASP A 317 2.91 28.42 2.35
N SER A 318 2.47 27.16 2.21
CA SER A 318 2.72 26.33 1.03
C SER A 318 2.17 26.95 -0.26
N MET A 319 0.96 27.51 -0.20
CA MET A 319 0.35 28.22 -1.33
C MET A 319 1.11 29.51 -1.66
N ALA A 320 1.49 30.28 -0.63
CA ALA A 320 2.16 31.57 -0.79
C ALA A 320 3.53 31.44 -1.48
N VAL A 321 4.29 30.39 -1.17
CA VAL A 321 5.61 30.14 -1.75
C VAL A 321 5.54 29.27 -3.03
N GLY A 322 4.34 28.76 -3.38
CA GLY A 322 4.18 27.88 -4.54
C GLY A 322 4.94 26.57 -4.39
N GLU A 323 4.95 26.02 -3.17
CA GLU A 323 5.76 24.86 -2.79
C GLU A 323 5.43 23.62 -3.63
N ARG A 324 6.49 22.96 -4.08
CA ARG A 324 6.46 21.73 -4.88
C ARG A 324 7.38 20.69 -4.28
N SER A 325 7.13 19.43 -4.63
CA SER A 325 8.02 18.35 -4.28
C SER A 325 9.43 18.54 -4.82
N PHE A 326 10.40 18.01 -4.08
CA PHE A 326 11.82 17.92 -4.45
C PHE A 326 12.11 16.76 -5.40
N THR A 327 11.13 15.87 -5.65
CA THR A 327 11.28 14.80 -6.63
C THR A 327 11.17 15.34 -8.06
N GLU A 328 11.54 14.52 -9.03
CA GLU A 328 11.36 14.82 -10.45
C GLU A 328 9.89 15.00 -10.86
N TRP A 329 8.93 14.47 -10.08
CA TRP A 329 7.51 14.66 -10.37
C TRP A 329 7.05 16.09 -10.05
N GLY A 330 7.59 16.70 -8.99
CA GLY A 330 7.40 18.13 -8.71
C GLY A 330 5.94 18.53 -8.40
N ILE A 331 5.15 17.63 -7.82
CA ILE A 331 3.74 17.86 -7.46
C ILE A 331 3.59 18.99 -6.44
N GLN A 332 2.51 19.77 -6.53
CA GLN A 332 2.21 20.83 -5.55
C GLN A 332 1.80 20.23 -4.20
N TYR A 333 2.38 20.71 -3.09
CA TYR A 333 2.06 20.17 -1.75
C TYR A 333 0.83 20.79 -1.09
N TRP A 334 0.43 22.00 -1.48
CA TRP A 334 -0.65 22.70 -0.82
C TRP A 334 -1.96 21.91 -0.70
N PRO A 335 -2.42 21.08 -1.67
CA PRO A 335 -3.68 20.34 -1.51
C PRO A 335 -3.56 19.24 -0.44
N VAL A 336 -2.38 18.63 -0.34
CA VAL A 336 -2.06 17.63 0.70
C VAL A 336 -2.08 18.28 2.07
N LYS A 337 -1.41 19.43 2.21
CA LYS A 337 -1.37 20.18 3.46
C LYS A 337 -2.76 20.70 3.86
N LEU A 338 -3.61 21.04 2.89
CA LEU A 338 -4.99 21.45 3.13
C LEU A 338 -5.87 20.31 3.68
N ALA A 339 -5.52 19.05 3.44
CA ALA A 339 -6.25 17.92 4.04
C ALA A 339 -6.13 17.89 5.57
N ILE A 340 -5.06 18.46 6.15
CA ILE A 340 -4.85 18.55 7.60
C ILE A 340 -5.93 19.41 8.28
N PRO A 341 -6.12 20.71 7.94
CA PRO A 341 -7.17 21.52 8.53
C PRO A 341 -8.57 21.01 8.17
N ILE A 342 -8.78 20.41 6.99
CA ILE A 342 -10.09 19.81 6.64
C ILE A 342 -10.39 18.61 7.56
N GLY A 343 -9.43 17.70 7.76
CA GLY A 343 -9.57 16.57 8.68
C GLY A 343 -9.78 17.03 10.13
N ALA A 344 -9.02 18.03 10.57
CA ALA A 344 -9.18 18.66 11.89
C ALA A 344 -10.58 19.26 12.09
N ALA A 345 -11.10 19.97 11.09
CA ALA A 345 -12.45 20.55 11.12
C ALA A 345 -13.52 19.45 11.22
N LEU A 346 -13.40 18.36 10.46
CA LEU A 346 -14.32 17.23 10.54
C LEU A 346 -14.27 16.55 11.92
N LEU A 347 -13.07 16.40 12.51
CA LEU A 347 -12.89 15.88 13.86
C LEU A 347 -13.52 16.80 14.91
N LEU A 348 -13.35 18.12 14.80
CA LEU A 348 -13.97 19.10 15.70
C LEU A 348 -15.50 19.03 15.64
N LEU A 349 -16.07 18.97 14.43
CA LEU A 349 -17.52 18.84 14.24
C LEU A 349 -18.06 17.54 14.85
N GLN A 350 -17.35 16.42 14.64
CA GLN A 350 -17.73 15.13 15.22
C GLN A 350 -17.54 15.10 16.76
N GLY A 351 -16.48 15.73 17.26
CA GLY A 351 -16.22 15.92 18.68
C GLY A 351 -17.32 16.71 19.36
N LEU A 352 -17.82 17.77 18.72
CA LEU A 352 -18.94 18.55 19.25
C LEU A 352 -20.23 17.73 19.33
N SER A 353 -20.53 16.94 18.30
CA SER A 353 -21.66 15.98 18.30
C SER A 353 -21.57 14.99 19.47
N ARG A 354 -20.36 14.52 19.78
CA ARG A 354 -20.11 13.58 20.88
C ARG A 354 -20.21 14.25 22.25
N LEU A 355 -19.53 15.38 22.44
CA LEU A 355 -19.56 16.13 23.71
C LEU A 355 -20.99 16.47 24.13
N LEU A 356 -21.81 16.99 23.22
CA LEU A 356 -23.20 17.35 23.55
C LEU A 356 -24.05 16.14 23.93
N ARG A 357 -23.77 14.98 23.32
CA ARG A 357 -24.44 13.73 23.68
C ARG A 357 -24.02 13.22 25.04
N ASP A 358 -22.74 13.33 25.36
CA ASP A 358 -22.20 12.91 26.66
C ASP A 358 -22.72 13.84 27.76
N ILE A 359 -22.85 15.15 27.50
CA ILE A 359 -23.53 16.11 28.40
C ILE A 359 -24.98 15.66 28.65
N VAL A 360 -25.77 15.40 27.61
CA VAL A 360 -27.16 14.92 27.76
C VAL A 360 -27.21 13.62 28.58
N THR A 361 -26.28 12.69 28.35
CA THR A 361 -26.21 11.41 29.07
C THR A 361 -25.84 11.60 30.54
N ALA A 362 -24.92 12.50 30.84
CA ALA A 362 -24.53 12.85 32.19
C ALA A 362 -25.66 13.56 32.97
N THR A 363 -26.45 14.42 32.30
CA THR A 363 -27.55 15.17 32.93
C THR A 363 -28.85 14.38 33.05
N LYS A 364 -29.06 13.32 32.26
CA LYS A 364 -30.26 12.47 32.39
C LYS A 364 -30.36 11.89 33.80
N ARG A 365 -31.42 12.23 34.53
CA ARG A 365 -31.83 11.51 35.73
C ARG A 365 -32.30 10.11 35.32
N PHE A 366 -31.46 9.10 35.55
CA PHE A 366 -31.91 7.71 35.66
C PHE A 366 -32.82 7.68 36.89
N ASN A 367 -34.12 7.60 36.66
CA ASN A 367 -35.09 7.18 37.66
C ASN A 367 -35.03 5.67 37.81
#